data_AF-E8MD40-F1
#
_entry.id   AF-E8MD40-F1
#
_cell.length_a   1.000
_cell.length_b   1.000
_cell.length_c   1.000
_cell.angle_alpha   90.00
_cell.angle_beta   90.00
_cell.angle_gamma   90.00
#
_symmetry.space_group_name_H-M   'P 1'
#
loop_
_entity.id
_entity.type
_entity.pdbx_description
1 polymer ?
#
loop_
_entity_poly.entity_id
_entity_poly.type
_entity_poly.pdbx_seq_one_letter_code
_entity_poly.pdbx_strand_id
1 'polypeptide(L)'
;MVQSNKEVKHRTELKPQAEAPPVPTSFDSLNIPRAVLENLLIKHLAAYPKSDILKLTELMCVNSHMIEDMLADLRSKSHVEVFQATPSSFSTQSTGNVRYGLSEQGMQEADEAFAKDAYLGPAPVSLNDYEAMVKDQDVRAQMVNRQDVSFALSEVLGAERMISVLGPAINSGRALLLYGDAGTGKTFVATRLLNSLNTSVYIPYAVYAAGNIIKVFSPQHHKKVASSEIKSIAFKEQFDRRWALCERPSIQVGGELTMDMLEVNHSEHNRVWMAPLQMMANNGIFIIDDLGRQPMPVDTLLNRWIVPMEYFYDYLNLPNGQQITIPFILTLAFSTNLDPEKISDPAFLRRLGYKIQFGPLLKEEYHSLWSSFAQSKKLTVSEESYTKLFDLHSQHRVGFYPCIPKDIVGISRDIIVFEEVDPVISPEIVTRAWEVYFTADGKGGGER
;
A
#
# COMPACT_ATOMS: atom_id res chain seq x y z
N MET A 1 -42.30 9.43 -23.31
CA MET A 1 -40.87 9.58 -23.68
C MET A 1 -40.05 9.12 -22.49
N VAL A 2 -39.47 7.92 -22.61
CA VAL A 2 -38.73 7.23 -21.56
C VAL A 2 -37.38 7.92 -21.38
N GLN A 3 -37.14 8.46 -20.19
CA GLN A 3 -35.81 8.94 -19.79
C GLN A 3 -34.87 7.73 -19.73
N SER A 4 -33.89 7.71 -20.63
CA SER A 4 -32.81 6.71 -20.59
C SER A 4 -31.98 6.96 -19.32
N ASN A 5 -32.12 6.09 -18.33
CA ASN A 5 -31.13 5.92 -17.28
C ASN A 5 -29.79 5.63 -17.95
N LYS A 6 -28.89 6.62 -17.96
CA LYS A 6 -27.46 6.37 -18.12
C LYS A 6 -27.03 5.61 -16.87
N GLU A 7 -26.88 4.29 -16.98
CA GLU A 7 -26.16 3.50 -15.99
C GLU A 7 -24.77 4.11 -15.81
N VAL A 8 -24.58 4.78 -14.67
CA VAL A 8 -23.29 5.31 -14.25
C VAL A 8 -22.41 4.10 -13.97
N LYS A 9 -21.50 3.79 -14.91
CA LYS A 9 -20.43 2.82 -14.66
C LYS A 9 -19.68 3.25 -13.40
N HIS A 10 -19.48 2.30 -12.49
CA HIS A 10 -18.79 2.49 -11.22
C HIS A 10 -17.44 3.21 -11.41
N ARG A 11 -17.14 4.12 -10.49
CA ARG A 11 -16.40 5.39 -10.68
C ARG A 11 -14.92 5.20 -11.05
N THR A 12 -14.48 5.89 -12.10
CA THR A 12 -13.06 6.13 -12.46
C THR A 12 -12.32 7.07 -11.51
N GLU A 13 -13.05 7.77 -10.61
CA GLU A 13 -12.49 8.69 -9.62
C GLU A 13 -12.77 8.20 -8.19
N LEU A 14 -11.70 8.01 -7.42
CA LEU A 14 -11.77 7.62 -6.02
C LEU A 14 -12.34 8.76 -5.17
N LYS A 15 -13.27 8.44 -4.27
CA LYS A 15 -13.77 9.39 -3.27
C LYS A 15 -13.09 9.17 -1.91
N PRO A 16 -12.70 10.23 -1.19
CA PRO A 16 -12.21 10.08 0.18
C PRO A 16 -13.23 9.35 1.06
N GLN A 17 -12.78 8.40 1.88
CA GLN A 17 -13.63 7.67 2.82
C GLN A 17 -14.09 8.53 4.00
N ALA A 18 -13.22 9.45 4.44
CA ALA A 18 -13.47 10.37 5.54
C ALA A 18 -13.48 11.82 5.06
N GLU A 19 -13.97 12.72 5.91
CA GLU A 19 -13.85 14.16 5.68
C GLU A 19 -12.37 14.58 5.65
N ALA A 20 -12.11 15.66 4.91
CA ALA A 20 -10.75 16.14 4.75
C ALA A 20 -10.19 16.69 6.07
N PRO A 21 -8.94 16.36 6.45
CA PRO A 21 -8.36 16.83 7.70
C PRO A 21 -8.29 18.36 7.70
N PRO A 22 -8.74 19.02 8.79
CA PRO A 22 -8.78 20.48 8.86
C PRO A 22 -7.36 21.05 8.88
N VAL A 23 -7.14 22.15 8.16
CA VAL A 23 -5.85 22.84 8.15
C VAL A 23 -5.58 23.46 9.52
N PRO A 24 -4.48 23.11 10.20
CA PRO A 24 -4.13 23.71 11.49
C PRO A 24 -3.86 25.21 11.37
N THR A 25 -4.41 25.99 12.29
CA THR A 25 -4.26 27.46 12.33
C THR A 25 -3.53 27.96 13.58
N SER A 26 -3.06 27.06 14.44
CA SER A 26 -2.35 27.39 15.67
C SER A 26 -1.43 26.25 16.10
N PHE A 27 -0.43 26.55 16.95
CA PHE A 27 0.46 25.52 17.51
C PHE A 27 -0.30 24.49 18.35
N ASP A 28 -1.29 24.93 19.13
CA ASP A 28 -2.11 24.04 19.95
C ASP A 28 -2.90 23.04 19.09
N SER A 29 -3.44 23.50 17.95
CA SER A 29 -4.16 22.62 17.01
C SER A 29 -3.29 21.57 16.30
N LEU A 30 -1.96 21.69 16.36
CA LEU A 30 -1.06 20.65 15.82
C LEU A 30 -0.92 19.46 16.76
N ASN A 31 -1.32 19.59 18.03
CA ASN A 31 -1.24 18.54 19.06
C ASN A 31 0.16 17.91 19.23
N ILE A 32 1.23 18.67 18.93
CA ILE A 32 2.62 18.25 19.09
C ILE A 32 3.45 19.36 19.75
N PRO A 33 4.51 19.02 20.51
CA PRO A 33 5.32 20.03 21.17
C PRO A 33 6.02 20.96 20.19
N ARG A 34 5.99 22.27 20.48
CA ARG A 34 6.64 23.30 19.65
C ARG A 34 8.13 23.03 19.39
N ALA A 35 8.85 22.50 20.38
CA ALA A 35 10.26 22.14 20.23
C ALA A 35 10.51 21.14 19.09
N VAL A 36 9.57 20.23 18.82
CA VAL A 36 9.68 19.26 17.71
C VAL A 36 9.62 19.98 16.36
N LEU A 37 8.76 21.00 16.25
CA LEU A 37 8.62 21.83 15.05
C LEU A 37 9.84 22.74 14.85
N GLU A 38 10.36 23.35 15.91
CA GLU A 38 11.58 24.16 15.86
C GLU A 38 12.79 23.33 15.42
N ASN A 39 12.95 22.13 15.97
CA ASN A 39 14.01 21.20 15.55
C ASN A 39 13.86 20.80 14.08
N LEU A 40 12.64 20.51 13.63
CA LEU A 40 12.38 20.20 12.22
C LEU A 40 12.67 21.39 11.30
N LEU A 41 12.35 22.62 11.72
CA LEU A 41 12.64 23.84 10.99
C LEU A 41 14.14 24.08 10.84
N ILE A 42 14.91 23.92 11.92
CA ILE A 42 16.38 23.99 11.89
C ILE A 42 16.94 22.94 10.92
N LYS A 43 16.45 21.69 10.97
CA LYS A 43 16.86 20.63 10.04
C LYS A 43 16.59 20.97 8.57
N HIS A 44 15.43 21.58 8.27
CA HIS A 44 15.13 22.07 6.92
C HIS A 44 16.06 23.20 6.49
N LEU A 45 16.41 24.13 7.37
CA LEU A 45 17.35 25.20 7.07
C LEU A 45 18.80 24.70 6.88
N ALA A 46 19.20 23.66 7.60
CA ALA A 46 20.49 23.00 7.40
C ALA A 46 20.55 22.28 6.04
N ALA A 47 19.50 21.54 5.69
CA ALA A 47 19.42 20.80 4.43
C ALA A 47 19.22 21.72 3.21
N TYR A 48 18.46 22.81 3.39
CA TYR A 48 18.14 23.80 2.35
C TYR A 48 18.49 25.22 2.84
N PRO A 49 19.78 25.60 2.85
CA PRO A 49 20.21 26.92 3.31
C PRO A 49 19.62 28.06 2.47
N LYS A 50 19.41 29.22 3.10
CA LYS A 50 18.88 30.44 2.46
C LYS A 50 17.47 30.24 1.88
N SER A 51 16.63 29.47 2.58
CA SER A 51 15.23 29.27 2.24
C SER A 51 14.37 30.48 2.65
N ASP A 52 13.31 30.76 1.89
CA ASP A 52 12.29 31.74 2.26
C ASP A 52 11.11 31.07 3.01
N ILE A 53 10.21 31.89 3.55
CA ILE A 53 9.04 31.40 4.31
C ILE A 53 8.15 30.50 3.45
N LEU A 54 7.96 30.83 2.16
CA LEU A 54 7.12 30.04 1.25
C LEU A 54 7.70 28.64 1.05
N LYS A 55 9.02 28.53 0.89
CA LYS A 55 9.71 27.25 0.73
C LYS A 55 9.60 26.41 2.00
N LEU A 56 9.83 27.01 3.16
CA LEU A 56 9.71 26.32 4.46
C LEU A 56 8.28 25.87 4.74
N THR A 57 7.29 26.70 4.41
CA THR A 57 5.85 26.37 4.46
C THR A 57 5.54 25.15 3.59
N GLU A 58 6.09 25.08 2.36
CA GLU A 58 5.92 23.93 1.47
C GLU A 58 6.58 22.65 2.02
N LEU A 59 7.82 22.77 2.53
CA LEU A 59 8.59 21.64 3.05
C LEU A 59 7.98 21.05 4.33
N MET A 60 7.55 21.90 5.26
CA MET A 60 6.98 21.49 6.54
C MET A 60 5.47 21.26 6.47
N CYS A 61 4.77 21.76 5.44
CA CYS A 61 3.31 21.71 5.34
C CYS A 61 2.58 22.33 6.55
N VAL A 62 3.17 23.35 7.16
CA VAL A 62 2.59 24.14 8.25
C VAL A 62 2.33 25.56 7.77
N ASN A 63 1.34 26.25 8.33
CA ASN A 63 0.95 27.60 7.94
C ASN A 63 2.10 28.62 8.12
N SER A 64 2.21 29.58 7.19
CA SER A 64 3.34 30.52 7.11
C SER A 64 3.52 31.38 8.37
N HIS A 65 2.44 31.80 9.02
CA HIS A 65 2.53 32.59 10.25
C HIS A 65 3.23 31.81 11.39
N MET A 66 3.01 30.50 11.47
CA MET A 66 3.66 29.64 12.47
C MET A 66 5.15 29.48 12.15
N ILE A 67 5.51 29.42 10.85
CA ILE A 67 6.91 29.42 10.41
C ILE A 67 7.57 30.75 10.80
N GLU A 68 6.91 31.89 10.57
CA GLU A 68 7.40 33.22 10.96
C GLU A 68 7.65 33.33 12.46
N ASP A 69 6.70 32.87 13.29
CA ASP A 69 6.83 32.87 14.75
C ASP A 69 8.01 32.00 15.22
N MET A 70 8.19 30.81 14.65
CA MET A 70 9.35 29.96 14.97
C MET A 70 10.68 30.59 14.51
N LEU A 71 10.71 31.22 13.33
CA LEU A 71 11.91 31.91 12.84
C LEU A 71 12.27 33.11 13.73
N ALA A 72 11.28 33.85 14.24
CA ALA A 72 11.50 34.95 15.19
C ALA A 72 12.14 34.45 16.49
N ASP A 73 11.64 33.34 17.04
CA ASP A 73 12.18 32.73 18.25
C ASP A 73 13.59 32.18 18.04
N LEU A 74 13.83 31.46 16.95
CA LEU A 74 15.17 30.97 16.60
C LEU A 74 16.17 32.09 16.36
N ARG A 75 15.72 33.23 15.82
CA ARG A 75 16.54 34.43 15.68
C ARG A 75 16.86 35.07 17.02
N SER A 76 15.91 35.11 17.96
CA SER A 76 16.16 35.61 19.32
C SER A 76 17.21 34.78 20.07
N LYS A 77 17.32 33.49 19.72
CA LYS A 77 18.32 32.53 20.22
C LYS A 77 19.65 32.55 19.44
N SER A 78 19.79 33.44 18.45
CA SER A 78 20.96 33.51 17.55
C SER A 78 21.22 32.24 16.72
N HIS A 79 20.21 31.38 16.51
CA HIS A 79 20.34 30.18 15.67
C HIS A 79 20.11 30.46 14.18
N VAL A 80 19.33 31.50 13.86
CA VAL A 80 18.96 31.85 12.49
C VAL A 80 19.40 33.27 12.16
N GLU A 81 20.00 33.41 10.98
CA GLU A 81 20.41 34.67 10.38
C GLU A 81 19.49 35.04 9.21
N VAL A 82 19.36 36.35 8.98
CA VAL A 82 18.53 36.91 7.91
C VAL A 82 19.44 37.43 6.81
N PHE A 83 19.20 36.93 5.60
CA PHE A 83 19.87 37.35 4.37
C PHE A 83 18.88 38.13 3.49
N GLN A 84 19.27 39.31 3.03
CA GLN A 84 18.53 40.01 1.99
C GLN A 84 19.03 39.55 0.62
N ALA A 85 18.12 39.24 -0.29
CA ALA A 85 18.47 39.02 -1.70
C ALA A 85 19.08 40.31 -2.27
N THR A 86 20.26 40.22 -2.89
CA THR A 86 20.88 41.34 -3.61
C THR A 86 19.93 41.81 -4.71
N PRO A 87 19.53 43.09 -4.79
CA PRO A 87 18.57 43.54 -5.78
C PRO A 87 19.19 43.51 -7.18
N SER A 88 18.88 42.49 -7.96
CA SER A 88 19.06 42.51 -9.41
C SER A 88 17.85 43.18 -10.05
N SER A 89 18.03 44.45 -10.46
CA SER A 89 17.13 45.29 -11.27
C SER A 89 15.73 45.61 -10.73
N PHE A 90 15.53 46.91 -10.46
CA PHE A 90 14.31 47.73 -10.53
C PHE A 90 12.97 47.06 -10.91
N SER A 91 12.46 46.14 -10.11
CA SER A 91 11.02 45.84 -10.13
C SER A 91 10.51 45.36 -8.77
N THR A 92 9.56 46.13 -8.25
CA THR A 92 8.54 45.79 -7.24
C THR A 92 9.02 45.33 -5.86
N GLN A 93 8.69 46.15 -4.85
CA GLN A 93 8.67 45.79 -3.44
C GLN A 93 7.66 44.65 -3.19
N SER A 94 8.06 43.41 -3.44
CA SER A 94 7.39 42.23 -2.90
C SER A 94 8.21 41.73 -1.72
N THR A 95 7.53 41.39 -0.62
CA THR A 95 8.03 40.75 0.60
C THR A 95 8.80 39.43 0.39
N GLY A 96 9.05 39.01 -0.85
CA GLY A 96 9.74 37.77 -1.25
C GLY A 96 11.28 37.82 -1.29
N ASN A 97 11.92 38.81 -0.67
CA ASN A 97 13.38 39.00 -0.72
C ASN A 97 14.13 38.63 0.57
N VAL A 98 13.43 38.14 1.60
CA VAL A 98 14.03 37.75 2.89
C VAL A 98 14.29 36.24 2.88
N ARG A 99 15.54 35.85 3.07
CA ARG A 99 15.99 34.46 3.16
C ARG A 99 16.57 34.18 4.53
N TYR A 100 16.38 32.97 5.02
CA TYR A 100 16.82 32.54 6.33
C TYR A 100 17.89 31.45 6.17
N GLY A 101 18.94 31.53 6.97
CA GLY A 101 19.97 30.50 7.06
C GLY A 101 20.39 30.30 8.50
N LEU A 102 21.05 29.19 8.79
CA LEU A 102 21.57 28.94 10.13
C LEU A 102 22.84 29.75 10.38
N SER A 103 23.00 30.23 11.61
CA SER A 103 24.29 30.69 12.12
C SER A 103 25.21 29.49 12.42
N GLU A 104 26.44 29.73 12.83
CA GLU A 104 27.33 28.66 13.32
C GLU A 104 26.72 27.90 14.50
N GLN A 105 26.11 28.61 15.45
CA GLN A 105 25.41 27.99 16.59
C GLN A 105 24.17 27.22 16.13
N GLY A 106 23.41 27.76 15.17
CA GLY A 106 22.27 27.06 14.58
C GLY A 106 22.67 25.78 13.84
N MET A 107 23.84 25.76 13.21
CA MET A 107 24.37 24.56 12.55
C MET A 107 24.71 23.47 13.57
N GLN A 108 25.31 23.82 14.71
CA GLN A 108 25.57 22.86 15.80
C GLN A 108 24.26 22.28 16.35
N GLU A 109 23.23 23.11 16.58
CA GLU A 109 21.92 22.63 17.02
C GLU A 109 21.25 21.72 15.97
N ALA A 110 21.45 22.01 14.67
CA ALA A 110 20.98 21.16 13.59
C ALA A 110 21.64 19.77 13.62
N ASP A 111 22.95 19.71 13.82
CA ASP A 111 23.70 18.47 13.92
C ASP A 111 23.22 17.63 15.12
N GLU A 112 22.97 18.27 16.26
CA GLU A 112 22.37 17.60 17.44
C GLU A 112 20.94 17.09 17.16
N ALA A 113 20.13 17.87 16.45
CA ALA A 113 18.78 17.46 16.06
C ALA A 113 18.81 16.26 15.10
N PHE A 114 19.67 16.28 14.08
CA PHE A 114 19.87 15.13 13.18
C PHE A 114 20.44 13.91 13.90
N ALA A 115 21.27 14.10 14.92
CA ALA A 115 21.80 13.00 15.71
C ALA A 115 20.72 12.27 16.51
N LYS A 116 19.71 13.01 17.02
CA LYS A 116 18.55 12.47 17.75
C LYS A 116 17.58 11.77 16.80
N ASP A 117 17.20 12.42 15.70
CA ASP A 117 16.35 11.85 14.67
C ASP A 117 16.65 12.45 13.29
N ALA A 118 16.89 11.58 12.30
CA ALA A 118 17.25 12.01 10.96
C ALA A 118 16.03 12.35 10.09
N TYR A 119 14.83 12.47 10.68
CA TYR A 119 13.62 12.74 9.92
C TYR A 119 13.67 14.12 9.28
N LEU A 120 13.44 14.18 7.97
CA LEU A 120 13.32 15.40 7.18
C LEU A 120 12.13 15.25 6.24
N GLY A 121 11.12 16.11 6.40
CA GLY A 121 9.86 16.05 5.67
C GLY A 121 8.81 17.00 6.26
N PRO A 122 7.53 16.81 5.89
CA PRO A 122 6.41 17.54 6.49
C PRO A 122 6.35 17.37 8.01
N ALA A 123 5.79 18.34 8.72
CA ALA A 123 5.59 18.24 10.16
C ALA A 123 4.75 16.99 10.50
N PRO A 124 5.11 16.24 11.55
CA PRO A 124 4.34 15.06 11.93
C PRO A 124 2.95 15.46 12.43
N VAL A 125 2.02 14.52 12.35
CA VAL A 125 0.71 14.61 13.00
C VAL A 125 0.78 13.95 14.38
N SER A 126 -0.07 14.36 15.32
CA SER A 126 -0.08 13.70 16.63
C SER A 126 -0.61 12.26 16.51
N LEU A 127 -0.23 11.38 17.45
CA LEU A 127 -0.77 10.02 17.52
C LEU A 127 -2.30 10.02 17.65
N ASN A 128 -2.88 10.98 18.38
CA ASN A 128 -4.33 11.10 18.55
C ASN A 128 -5.04 11.47 17.24
N ASP A 129 -4.47 12.41 16.46
CA ASP A 129 -5.04 12.78 15.16
C ASP A 129 -4.92 11.63 14.15
N TYR A 130 -3.81 10.88 14.21
CA TYR A 130 -3.63 9.64 13.45
C TYR A 130 -4.70 8.59 13.79
N GLU A 131 -4.92 8.33 15.07
CA GLU A 131 -5.94 7.41 15.55
C GLU A 131 -7.35 7.79 15.10
N ALA A 132 -7.72 9.06 15.23
CA ALA A 132 -9.02 9.56 14.82
C ALA A 132 -9.24 9.36 13.33
N MET A 133 -8.29 9.81 12.50
CA MET A 133 -8.41 9.67 11.04
C MET A 133 -8.47 8.21 10.59
N VAL A 134 -7.66 7.31 11.18
CA VAL A 134 -7.71 5.89 10.81
C VAL A 134 -9.07 5.27 11.17
N LYS A 135 -9.69 5.67 12.28
CA LYS A 135 -11.04 5.21 12.67
C LYS A 135 -12.12 5.75 11.74
N ASP A 136 -12.03 7.01 11.33
CA ASP A 136 -13.01 7.63 10.42
C ASP A 136 -12.95 7.04 9.00
N GLN A 137 -11.80 6.49 8.60
CA GLN A 137 -11.56 5.88 7.29
C GLN A 137 -11.83 4.37 7.23
N ASP A 138 -12.45 3.82 8.27
CA ASP A 138 -12.77 2.41 8.36
C ASP A 138 -13.76 1.99 7.28
N VAL A 139 -13.43 0.91 6.57
CA VAL A 139 -14.29 0.29 5.54
C VAL A 139 -15.62 -0.16 6.13
N ARG A 140 -15.67 -0.49 7.42
CA ARG A 140 -16.89 -0.92 8.11
C ARG A 140 -17.90 0.20 8.28
N ALA A 141 -17.48 1.46 8.14
CA ALA A 141 -18.39 2.60 8.11
C ALA A 141 -19.25 2.63 6.83
N GLN A 142 -18.76 2.05 5.72
CA GLN A 142 -19.47 2.00 4.45
C GLN A 142 -19.33 0.62 3.80
N MET A 143 -20.28 -0.26 4.11
CA MET A 143 -20.25 -1.65 3.64
C MET A 143 -20.31 -1.76 2.12
N VAL A 144 -19.52 -2.69 1.59
CA VAL A 144 -19.45 -3.09 0.20
C VAL A 144 -20.65 -3.96 -0.15
N ASN A 145 -21.26 -3.73 -1.32
CA ASN A 145 -22.37 -4.56 -1.82
C ASN A 145 -21.89 -5.56 -2.89
N ARG A 146 -22.79 -6.47 -3.32
CA ARG A 146 -22.46 -7.50 -4.32
C ARG A 146 -21.97 -6.93 -5.66
N GLN A 147 -22.52 -5.80 -6.10
CA GLN A 147 -22.14 -5.17 -7.37
C GLN A 147 -20.71 -4.62 -7.29
N ASP A 148 -20.33 -4.02 -6.16
CA ASP A 148 -18.99 -3.51 -5.93
C ASP A 148 -17.94 -4.63 -5.98
N VAL A 149 -18.20 -5.76 -5.31
CA VAL A 149 -17.31 -6.94 -5.33
C VAL A 149 -17.26 -7.57 -6.73
N SER A 150 -18.41 -7.69 -7.39
CA SER A 150 -18.48 -8.25 -8.75
C SER A 150 -17.71 -7.40 -9.75
N PHE A 151 -17.72 -6.08 -9.58
CA PHE A 151 -16.94 -5.17 -10.41
C PHE A 151 -15.44 -5.29 -10.11
N ALA A 152 -15.06 -5.30 -8.84
CA ALA A 152 -13.65 -5.45 -8.45
C ALA A 152 -13.00 -6.75 -8.97
N LEU A 153 -13.81 -7.81 -9.07
CA LEU A 153 -13.40 -9.12 -9.54
C LEU A 153 -13.78 -9.39 -11.01
N SER A 154 -14.22 -8.38 -11.79
CA SER A 154 -14.65 -8.60 -13.18
C SER A 154 -13.53 -9.12 -14.09
N GLU A 155 -12.28 -8.79 -13.76
CA GLU A 155 -11.07 -9.27 -14.45
C GLU A 155 -10.58 -10.63 -13.91
N VAL A 156 -11.22 -11.16 -12.86
CA VAL A 156 -10.85 -12.43 -12.23
C VAL A 156 -11.80 -13.53 -12.69
N LEU A 157 -11.32 -14.40 -13.56
CA LEU A 157 -12.09 -15.58 -14.00
C LEU A 157 -12.26 -16.58 -12.86
N GLY A 158 -13.44 -17.19 -12.76
CA GLY A 158 -13.78 -18.10 -11.66
C GLY A 158 -14.05 -17.43 -10.32
N ALA A 159 -14.09 -16.10 -10.26
CA ALA A 159 -14.39 -15.37 -9.04
C ALA A 159 -15.89 -15.32 -8.69
N GLU A 160 -16.79 -15.57 -9.65
CA GLU A 160 -18.24 -15.42 -9.42
C GLU A 160 -18.75 -16.32 -8.29
N ARG A 161 -18.27 -17.57 -8.24
CA ARG A 161 -18.54 -18.51 -7.13
C ARG A 161 -18.06 -17.98 -5.79
N MET A 162 -16.98 -17.19 -5.79
CA MET A 162 -16.33 -16.67 -4.61
C MET A 162 -16.93 -15.36 -4.10
N ILE A 163 -17.63 -14.59 -4.96
CA ILE A 163 -18.25 -13.31 -4.59
C ILE A 163 -19.17 -13.47 -3.36
N SER A 164 -19.92 -14.56 -3.31
CA SER A 164 -20.85 -14.87 -2.21
C SER A 164 -20.17 -15.03 -0.85
N VAL A 165 -18.87 -15.39 -0.83
CA VAL A 165 -18.07 -15.57 0.37
C VAL A 165 -17.18 -14.35 0.64
N LEU A 166 -16.56 -13.80 -0.41
CA LEU A 166 -15.63 -12.67 -0.33
C LEU A 166 -16.31 -11.38 0.12
N GLY A 167 -17.52 -11.09 -0.38
CA GLY A 167 -18.24 -9.86 0.00
C GLY A 167 -18.52 -9.75 1.50
N PRO A 168 -19.17 -10.74 2.13
CA PRO A 168 -19.35 -10.78 3.58
C PRO A 168 -18.03 -10.71 4.35
N ALA A 169 -16.98 -11.34 3.81
CA ALA A 169 -15.68 -11.36 4.45
C ALA A 169 -15.04 -9.96 4.52
N ILE A 170 -15.10 -9.18 3.44
CA ILE A 170 -14.64 -7.78 3.40
C ILE A 170 -15.40 -6.94 4.44
N ASN A 171 -16.74 -7.02 4.44
CA ASN A 171 -17.57 -6.21 5.35
C ASN A 171 -17.36 -6.56 6.83
N SER A 172 -16.92 -7.78 7.13
CA SER A 172 -16.67 -8.20 8.50
C SER A 172 -15.40 -7.59 9.11
N GLY A 173 -14.44 -7.15 8.28
CA GLY A 173 -13.11 -6.73 8.70
C GLY A 173 -12.27 -7.85 9.35
N ARG A 174 -12.70 -9.11 9.30
CA ARG A 174 -11.95 -10.26 9.83
C ARG A 174 -10.88 -10.72 8.83
N ALA A 175 -9.81 -11.30 9.36
CA ALA A 175 -8.75 -11.88 8.53
C ALA A 175 -9.26 -12.97 7.58
N LEU A 176 -8.68 -13.00 6.38
CA LEU A 176 -8.95 -13.96 5.32
C LEU A 176 -7.80 -14.98 5.25
N LEU A 177 -8.12 -16.26 5.17
CA LEU A 177 -7.18 -17.32 4.82
C LEU A 177 -7.57 -17.88 3.45
N LEU A 178 -6.75 -17.57 2.44
CA LEU A 178 -6.86 -18.05 1.08
C LEU A 178 -5.94 -19.27 0.94
N TYR A 179 -6.49 -20.44 0.65
CA TYR A 179 -5.72 -21.68 0.58
C TYR A 179 -6.09 -22.50 -0.66
N GLY A 180 -5.16 -23.33 -1.12
CA GLY A 180 -5.32 -24.16 -2.32
C GLY A 180 -4.02 -24.23 -3.10
N ASP A 181 -4.02 -24.98 -4.20
CA ASP A 181 -2.80 -25.25 -4.95
C ASP A 181 -2.10 -23.99 -5.46
N ALA A 182 -0.79 -24.09 -5.69
CA ALA A 182 -0.02 -23.02 -6.29
C ALA A 182 -0.60 -22.65 -7.67
N GLY A 183 -0.58 -21.36 -8.00
CA GLY A 183 -1.06 -20.90 -9.31
C GLY A 183 -2.59 -20.77 -9.46
N THR A 184 -3.36 -20.96 -8.38
CA THR A 184 -4.81 -20.77 -8.34
C THR A 184 -5.27 -19.30 -8.28
N GLY A 185 -4.35 -18.34 -8.21
CA GLY A 185 -4.67 -16.90 -8.24
C GLY A 185 -5.07 -16.27 -6.89
N LYS A 186 -4.76 -16.93 -5.76
CA LYS A 186 -5.07 -16.45 -4.39
C LYS A 186 -4.67 -15.00 -4.15
N THR A 187 -3.38 -14.69 -4.36
CA THR A 187 -2.80 -13.35 -4.20
C THR A 187 -3.44 -12.35 -5.15
N PHE A 188 -3.66 -12.75 -6.41
CA PHE A 188 -4.29 -11.88 -7.41
C PHE A 188 -5.70 -11.46 -6.99
N VAL A 189 -6.50 -12.39 -6.45
CA VAL A 189 -7.81 -12.09 -5.89
C VAL A 189 -7.68 -11.18 -4.68
N ALA A 190 -6.78 -11.49 -3.74
CA ALA A 190 -6.57 -10.68 -2.54
C ALA A 190 -6.32 -9.20 -2.87
N THR A 191 -5.39 -8.91 -3.76
CA THR A 191 -5.07 -7.54 -4.18
C THR A 191 -6.27 -6.85 -4.83
N ARG A 192 -7.07 -7.58 -5.62
CA ARG A 192 -8.25 -7.02 -6.30
C ARG A 192 -9.44 -6.78 -5.37
N LEU A 193 -9.50 -7.42 -4.20
CA LEU A 193 -10.52 -7.12 -3.21
C LEU A 193 -10.48 -5.66 -2.77
N LEU A 194 -9.30 -5.04 -2.72
CA LEU A 194 -9.15 -3.63 -2.38
C LEU A 194 -9.90 -2.71 -3.36
N ASN A 195 -9.95 -3.08 -4.65
CA ASN A 195 -10.66 -2.31 -5.67
C ASN A 195 -12.18 -2.26 -5.42
N SER A 196 -12.74 -3.19 -4.65
CA SER A 196 -14.17 -3.18 -4.30
C SER A 196 -14.55 -2.03 -3.38
N LEU A 197 -13.59 -1.49 -2.62
CA LEU A 197 -13.81 -0.39 -1.69
C LEU A 197 -13.95 0.97 -2.39
N ASN A 198 -13.39 1.11 -3.61
CA ASN A 198 -13.46 2.28 -4.49
C ASN A 198 -13.34 3.65 -3.78
N THR A 199 -12.47 3.74 -2.79
CA THR A 199 -12.29 4.91 -1.91
C THR A 199 -10.82 5.24 -1.73
N SER A 200 -10.53 6.49 -1.40
CA SER A 200 -9.19 6.99 -1.05
C SER A 200 -9.11 7.31 0.44
N VAL A 201 -7.89 7.35 0.96
CA VAL A 201 -7.59 7.53 2.38
C VAL A 201 -6.46 8.54 2.56
N TYR A 202 -6.56 9.35 3.60
CA TYR A 202 -5.53 10.24 4.10
C TYR A 202 -4.50 9.44 4.91
N ILE A 203 -3.24 9.57 4.50
CA ILE A 203 -2.10 8.92 5.13
C ILE A 203 -1.12 10.02 5.53
N PRO A 204 -0.72 10.13 6.81
CA PRO A 204 0.19 11.17 7.23
C PRO A 204 1.62 10.85 6.76
N TYR A 205 2.43 11.88 6.51
CA TYR A 205 3.84 11.64 6.20
C TYR A 205 4.60 11.02 7.38
N ALA A 206 4.31 11.49 8.59
CA ALA A 206 4.85 10.96 9.83
C ALA A 206 3.90 11.20 11.00
N VAL A 207 4.06 10.40 12.05
CA VAL A 207 3.32 10.47 13.30
C VAL A 207 4.31 10.77 14.44
N TYR A 208 3.96 11.72 15.29
CA TYR A 208 4.69 12.00 16.51
C TYR A 208 4.08 11.20 17.66
N ALA A 209 4.89 10.35 18.29
CA ALA A 209 4.47 9.51 19.38
C ALA A 209 5.61 9.37 20.40
N ALA A 210 5.31 9.65 21.67
CA ALA A 210 6.21 9.35 22.79
C ALA A 210 7.64 9.92 22.60
N GLY A 211 7.76 11.13 22.05
CA GLY A 211 9.05 11.78 21.79
C GLY A 211 9.72 11.42 20.46
N ASN A 212 9.14 10.53 19.66
CA ASN A 212 9.72 10.04 18.41
C ASN A 212 8.87 10.45 17.20
N ILE A 213 9.54 10.68 16.06
CA ILE A 213 8.88 10.88 14.77
C ILE A 213 8.96 9.58 13.98
N ILE A 214 7.81 8.95 13.75
CA ILE A 214 7.68 7.69 13.02
C ILE A 214 7.19 8.00 11.60
N LYS A 215 8.01 7.72 10.59
CA LYS A 215 7.66 7.90 9.18
C LYS A 215 6.68 6.81 8.74
N VAL A 216 5.51 7.23 8.26
CA VAL A 216 4.44 6.32 7.81
C VAL A 216 4.37 6.30 6.28
N PHE A 217 4.31 7.47 5.64
CA PHE A 217 4.22 7.55 4.19
C PHE A 217 5.50 7.02 3.52
N SER A 218 5.29 6.23 2.48
CA SER A 218 6.33 5.60 1.67
C SER A 218 5.83 5.56 0.23
N PRO A 219 6.53 6.17 -0.74
CA PRO A 219 6.16 6.10 -2.15
C PRO A 219 6.09 4.66 -2.72
N GLN A 220 6.73 3.70 -2.04
CA GLN A 220 6.69 2.28 -2.44
C GLN A 220 5.36 1.61 -2.08
N HIS A 221 4.69 2.05 -1.01
CA HIS A 221 3.45 1.45 -0.50
C HIS A 221 2.23 2.35 -0.66
N HIS A 222 2.44 3.66 -0.86
CA HIS A 222 1.39 4.67 -0.87
C HIS A 222 1.40 5.44 -2.18
N LYS A 223 0.35 5.26 -2.97
CA LYS A 223 0.14 5.94 -4.24
C LYS A 223 -0.84 7.09 -4.04
N LYS A 224 -0.38 8.32 -4.29
CA LYS A 224 -1.23 9.52 -4.21
C LYS A 224 -2.28 9.50 -5.32
N VAL A 225 -3.48 10.02 -5.03
CA VAL A 225 -4.54 10.17 -6.03
C VAL A 225 -4.20 11.35 -6.94
N ALA A 226 -4.24 11.15 -8.27
CA ALA A 226 -3.77 12.13 -9.27
C ALA A 226 -4.46 13.51 -9.19
N SER A 227 -5.72 13.57 -8.72
CA SER A 227 -6.48 14.82 -8.55
C SER A 227 -5.98 15.68 -7.38
N SER A 228 -5.19 15.14 -6.46
CA SER A 228 -4.65 15.86 -5.29
C SER A 228 -3.53 16.86 -5.63
N GLU A 229 -2.98 16.81 -6.85
CA GLU A 229 -1.90 17.71 -7.29
C GLU A 229 -2.40 19.02 -7.91
N ILE A 230 -3.71 19.14 -8.19
CA ILE A 230 -4.29 20.38 -8.70
C ILE A 230 -4.35 21.37 -7.54
N LYS A 231 -3.38 22.29 -7.49
CA LYS A 231 -3.31 23.42 -6.55
C LYS A 231 -4.53 24.33 -6.73
N SER A 232 -5.67 23.98 -6.12
CA SER A 232 -6.84 24.85 -6.17
C SER A 232 -6.59 26.11 -5.33
N ILE A 233 -6.97 27.25 -5.90
CA ILE A 233 -6.79 28.59 -5.32
C ILE A 233 -7.83 28.84 -4.21
N ALA A 234 -8.86 28.00 -4.12
CA ALA A 234 -9.94 28.13 -3.15
C ALA A 234 -9.57 27.51 -1.80
N PHE A 235 -9.51 28.34 -0.75
CA PHE A 235 -9.23 27.93 0.64
C PHE A 235 -10.17 26.83 1.17
N LYS A 236 -11.40 26.73 0.65
CA LYS A 236 -12.40 25.70 1.03
C LYS A 236 -12.09 24.28 0.54
N GLU A 237 -11.16 24.12 -0.39
CA GLU A 237 -10.77 22.82 -0.94
C GLU A 237 -9.38 22.36 -0.43
N GLN A 238 -8.76 23.15 0.43
CA GLN A 238 -7.46 22.84 1.02
C GLN A 238 -7.64 22.02 2.29
N PHE A 239 -7.01 20.86 2.33
CA PHE A 239 -6.90 20.01 3.52
C PHE A 239 -5.49 20.08 4.09
N ASP A 240 -5.30 19.64 5.32
CA ASP A 240 -3.99 19.60 5.98
C ASP A 240 -2.97 18.82 5.14
N ARG A 241 -1.95 19.53 4.64
CA ARG A 241 -0.91 18.99 3.73
C ARG A 241 0.11 18.09 4.43
N ARG A 242 0.06 17.95 5.76
CA ARG A 242 0.77 16.90 6.51
C ARG A 242 0.20 15.50 6.22
N TRP A 243 -0.98 15.44 5.58
CA TRP A 243 -1.60 14.24 5.05
C TRP A 243 -1.47 14.17 3.53
N ALA A 244 -1.36 12.96 3.00
CA ALA A 244 -1.42 12.67 1.59
C ALA A 244 -2.70 11.88 1.30
N LEU A 245 -3.53 12.37 0.37
CA LEU A 245 -4.67 11.60 -0.13
C LEU A 245 -4.17 10.50 -1.09
N CYS A 246 -4.34 9.25 -0.68
CA CYS A 246 -3.81 8.08 -1.35
C CYS A 246 -4.91 7.10 -1.75
N GLU A 247 -4.62 6.27 -2.75
CA GLU A 247 -5.31 4.99 -2.91
C GLU A 247 -5.12 4.17 -1.62
N ARG A 248 -6.07 3.30 -1.27
CA ARG A 248 -5.93 2.46 -0.08
C ARG A 248 -4.65 1.60 -0.20
N PRO A 249 -3.83 1.50 0.86
CA PRO A 249 -2.56 0.79 0.77
C PRO A 249 -2.78 -0.71 0.51
N SER A 250 -1.95 -1.27 -0.35
CA SER A 250 -1.90 -2.72 -0.61
C SER A 250 -0.47 -3.18 -0.40
N ILE A 251 -0.19 -3.67 0.81
CA ILE A 251 1.13 -4.16 1.18
C ILE A 251 1.12 -5.68 1.08
N GLN A 252 2.10 -6.25 0.38
CA GLN A 252 2.24 -7.68 0.17
C GLN A 252 3.65 -8.10 0.57
N VAL A 253 3.75 -9.18 1.33
CA VAL A 253 5.01 -9.80 1.78
C VAL A 253 4.93 -11.31 1.65
N GLY A 254 6.04 -11.96 1.32
CA GLY A 254 6.14 -13.41 1.16
C GLY A 254 7.00 -14.07 2.24
N GLY A 255 7.93 -14.93 1.80
CA GLY A 255 8.87 -15.65 2.67
C GLY A 255 9.94 -14.77 3.32
N GLU A 256 10.10 -13.54 2.85
CA GLU A 256 11.04 -12.54 3.36
C GLU A 256 10.54 -11.79 4.60
N LEU A 257 9.28 -12.00 5.01
CA LEU A 257 8.72 -11.39 6.20
C LEU A 257 9.51 -11.82 7.44
N THR A 258 9.92 -10.85 8.26
CA THR A 258 10.52 -11.09 9.59
C THR A 258 9.70 -10.43 10.68
N MET A 259 9.89 -10.85 11.93
CA MET A 259 9.22 -10.22 13.09
C MET A 259 9.61 -8.76 13.26
N ASP A 260 10.86 -8.41 12.93
CA ASP A 260 11.34 -7.04 13.03
C ASP A 260 10.49 -6.12 12.15
N MET A 261 10.10 -6.51 10.93
CA MET A 261 9.26 -5.68 10.04
C MET A 261 7.88 -5.32 10.64
N LEU A 262 7.48 -5.98 11.72
CA LEU A 262 6.23 -5.73 12.46
C LEU A 262 6.43 -4.81 13.67
N GLU A 263 7.64 -4.33 13.91
CA GLU A 263 7.97 -3.38 14.97
C GLU A 263 8.48 -2.04 14.39
N VAL A 264 8.52 -1.00 15.23
CA VAL A 264 9.07 0.30 14.84
C VAL A 264 10.59 0.20 14.76
N ASN A 265 11.12 0.33 13.55
CA ASN A 265 12.55 0.10 13.30
C ASN A 265 13.22 1.34 12.72
N HIS A 266 14.55 1.39 12.81
CA HIS A 266 15.38 2.28 12.00
C HIS A 266 16.40 1.44 11.24
N SER A 267 17.02 1.99 10.20
CA SER A 267 18.24 1.37 9.66
C SER A 267 19.46 2.03 10.28
N GLU A 268 20.54 1.28 10.49
CA GLU A 268 21.78 1.84 11.06
C GLU A 268 22.33 3.00 10.22
N HIS A 269 22.02 3.02 8.92
CA HIS A 269 22.41 4.06 7.98
C HIS A 269 21.45 5.27 7.96
N ASN A 270 20.14 5.05 8.13
CA ASN A 270 19.13 6.09 8.25
C ASN A 270 18.46 5.99 9.63
N ARG A 271 18.88 6.85 10.56
CA ARG A 271 18.28 7.04 11.90
C ARG A 271 16.86 7.64 11.86
N VAL A 272 16.08 7.24 10.88
CA VAL A 272 14.67 7.59 10.70
C VAL A 272 13.87 6.40 11.16
N TRP A 273 13.01 6.62 12.16
CA TRP A 273 12.07 5.59 12.60
C TRP A 273 11.02 5.37 11.52
N MET A 274 10.87 4.12 11.11
CA MET A 274 9.92 3.67 10.11
C MET A 274 8.76 2.97 10.80
N ALA A 275 7.55 3.27 10.36
CA ALA A 275 6.36 2.55 10.79
C ALA A 275 6.45 1.06 10.41
N PRO A 276 5.92 0.15 11.22
CA PRO A 276 5.83 -1.26 10.84
C PRO A 276 4.80 -1.47 9.72
N LEU A 277 4.87 -2.61 9.04
CA LEU A 277 4.05 -2.89 7.85
C LEU A 277 2.55 -2.78 8.12
N GLN A 278 2.06 -3.25 9.27
CA GLN A 278 0.64 -3.15 9.63
C GLN A 278 0.19 -1.69 9.84
N MET A 279 1.06 -0.82 10.36
CA MET A 279 0.74 0.60 10.53
C MET A 279 0.70 1.31 9.18
N MET A 280 1.59 0.93 8.25
CA MET A 280 1.55 1.42 6.86
C MET A 280 0.34 0.89 6.08
N ALA A 281 -0.14 -0.32 6.39
CA ALA A 281 -1.29 -0.94 5.71
C ALA A 281 -2.66 -0.53 6.29
N ASN A 282 -2.70 0.33 7.32
CA ASN A 282 -3.97 0.82 7.88
C ASN A 282 -4.88 1.44 6.81
N ASN A 283 -6.19 1.20 6.98
CA ASN A 283 -7.27 1.46 6.04
C ASN A 283 -7.10 0.80 4.65
N GLY A 284 -6.24 -0.21 4.52
CA GLY A 284 -6.03 -0.96 3.29
C GLY A 284 -6.06 -2.46 3.49
N ILE A 285 -5.21 -3.17 2.74
CA ILE A 285 -5.00 -4.61 2.83
C ILE A 285 -3.52 -4.93 3.11
N PHE A 286 -3.29 -5.89 3.99
CA PHE A 286 -1.98 -6.47 4.24
C PHE A 286 -2.01 -7.96 3.91
N ILE A 287 -1.28 -8.34 2.86
CA ILE A 287 -1.24 -9.69 2.29
C ILE A 287 0.05 -10.37 2.70
N ILE A 288 -0.08 -11.58 3.26
CA ILE A 288 1.04 -12.45 3.61
C ILE A 288 0.93 -13.70 2.76
N ASP A 289 1.79 -13.77 1.74
CA ASP A 289 1.89 -14.90 0.82
C ASP A 289 2.78 -16.01 1.37
N ASP A 290 2.52 -17.21 0.86
CA ASP A 290 3.26 -18.42 1.22
C ASP A 290 3.38 -18.62 2.74
N LEU A 291 2.27 -18.41 3.46
CA LEU A 291 2.22 -18.63 4.90
C LEU A 291 2.66 -20.07 5.23
N GLY A 292 3.67 -20.18 6.10
CA GLY A 292 4.36 -21.43 6.42
C GLY A 292 5.76 -21.57 5.81
N ARG A 293 6.19 -20.61 4.98
CA ARG A 293 7.53 -20.59 4.35
C ARG A 293 8.44 -19.47 4.88
N GLN A 294 8.00 -18.75 5.91
CA GLN A 294 8.76 -17.69 6.57
C GLN A 294 9.88 -18.27 7.45
N PRO A 295 10.94 -17.48 7.74
CA PRO A 295 12.03 -17.92 8.62
C PRO A 295 11.59 -18.15 10.07
N MET A 296 10.47 -17.56 10.49
CA MET A 296 9.88 -17.78 11.81
C MET A 296 8.68 -18.73 11.76
N PRO A 297 8.38 -19.44 12.87
CA PRO A 297 7.17 -20.24 12.99
C PRO A 297 5.90 -19.41 12.78
N VAL A 298 4.91 -19.98 12.09
CA VAL A 298 3.62 -19.32 11.82
C VAL A 298 2.90 -18.95 13.13
N ASP A 299 2.98 -19.81 14.14
CA ASP A 299 2.37 -19.55 15.44
C ASP A 299 2.93 -18.27 16.09
N THR A 300 4.20 -17.95 15.90
CA THR A 300 4.80 -16.70 16.41
C THR A 300 4.14 -15.47 15.78
N LEU A 301 3.96 -15.51 14.46
CA LEU A 301 3.30 -14.43 13.71
C LEU A 301 1.83 -14.28 14.13
N LEU A 302 1.09 -15.38 14.21
CA LEU A 302 -0.31 -15.36 14.61
C LEU A 302 -0.49 -14.90 16.05
N ASN A 303 0.37 -15.34 16.97
CA ASN A 303 0.36 -14.91 18.37
C ASN A 303 0.53 -13.40 18.52
N ARG A 304 1.42 -12.80 17.73
CA ARG A 304 1.66 -11.35 17.71
C ARG A 304 0.41 -10.53 17.36
N TRP A 305 -0.51 -11.12 16.59
CA TRP A 305 -1.72 -10.45 16.11
C TRP A 305 -3.04 -10.96 16.70
N ILE A 306 -3.02 -11.86 17.70
CA ILE A 306 -4.25 -12.25 18.40
C ILE A 306 -4.99 -11.01 18.91
N VAL A 307 -4.30 -10.17 19.69
CA VAL A 307 -4.89 -8.97 20.31
C VAL A 307 -5.24 -7.93 19.24
N PRO A 308 -4.32 -7.58 18.30
CA PRO A 308 -4.65 -6.66 17.21
C PRO A 308 -5.87 -7.05 16.36
N MET A 309 -6.03 -8.33 16.03
CA MET A 309 -7.17 -8.80 15.25
C MET A 309 -8.48 -8.80 16.02
N GLU A 310 -8.44 -8.93 17.35
CA GLU A 310 -9.63 -8.98 18.20
C GLU A 310 -10.11 -7.59 18.61
N TYR A 311 -9.17 -6.70 18.95
CA TYR A 311 -9.47 -5.39 19.53
C TYR A 311 -9.18 -4.19 18.61
N PHE A 312 -8.67 -4.42 17.40
CA PHE A 312 -8.38 -3.39 16.40
C PHE A 312 -7.38 -2.32 16.85
N TYR A 313 -6.47 -2.67 17.76
CA TYR A 313 -5.32 -1.86 18.13
C TYR A 313 -4.06 -2.71 18.27
N ASP A 314 -2.91 -2.13 17.98
CA ASP A 314 -1.61 -2.79 18.10
C ASP A 314 -0.72 -2.05 19.09
N TYR A 315 0.03 -2.81 19.87
CA TYR A 315 1.03 -2.28 20.79
C TYR A 315 2.39 -2.34 20.12
N LEU A 316 3.04 -1.20 20.02
CA LEU A 316 4.37 -1.09 19.45
C LEU A 316 5.35 -0.64 20.53
N ASN A 317 6.47 -1.33 20.60
CA ASN A 317 7.57 -0.91 21.45
C ASN A 317 8.42 0.11 20.69
N LEU A 318 8.67 1.23 21.35
CA LEU A 318 9.58 2.23 20.86
C LEU A 318 11.00 1.99 21.41
N PRO A 319 12.03 2.41 20.68
CA PRO A 319 13.43 2.25 21.05
C PRO A 319 13.82 2.90 22.39
N ASN A 320 13.09 3.94 22.78
CA ASN A 320 13.25 4.59 24.08
C ASN A 320 12.63 3.79 25.25
N GLY A 321 12.18 2.56 25.00
CA GLY A 321 11.55 1.66 25.98
C GLY A 321 10.09 2.00 26.27
N GLN A 322 9.52 3.02 25.62
CA GLN A 322 8.11 3.35 25.76
C GLN A 322 7.26 2.45 24.87
N GLN A 323 6.02 2.22 25.28
CA GLN A 323 5.03 1.51 24.47
C GLN A 323 3.97 2.49 24.00
N ILE A 324 3.61 2.40 22.72
CA ILE A 324 2.50 3.14 22.15
C ILE A 324 1.42 2.18 21.69
N THR A 325 0.19 2.67 21.65
CA THR A 325 -0.94 1.98 21.04
C THR A 325 -1.24 2.66 19.71
N ILE A 326 -1.42 1.89 18.66
CA ILE A 326 -1.82 2.38 17.34
C ILE A 326 -3.10 1.67 16.88
N PRO A 327 -3.89 2.25 15.98
CA PRO A 327 -5.02 1.54 15.40
C PRO A 327 -4.54 0.38 14.53
N PHE A 328 -5.31 -0.71 14.51
CA PHE A 328 -5.12 -1.87 13.63
C PHE A 328 -6.41 -2.07 12.82
N ILE A 329 -6.62 -1.17 11.86
CA ILE A 329 -7.84 -1.11 11.03
C ILE A 329 -7.44 -1.40 9.59
N LEU A 330 -7.24 -2.68 9.28
CA LEU A 330 -6.81 -3.15 7.96
C LEU A 330 -7.44 -4.51 7.67
N THR A 331 -7.50 -4.87 6.39
CA THR A 331 -7.87 -6.23 5.99
C THR A 331 -6.62 -7.10 5.97
N LEU A 332 -6.53 -8.09 6.85
CA LEU A 332 -5.48 -9.10 6.80
C LEU A 332 -5.86 -10.21 5.82
N ALA A 333 -4.97 -10.56 4.89
CA ALA A 333 -5.15 -11.69 3.99
C ALA A 333 -3.91 -12.59 4.02
N PHE A 334 -4.09 -13.83 4.43
CA PHE A 334 -3.08 -14.87 4.40
C PHE A 334 -3.30 -15.75 3.18
N SER A 335 -2.23 -16.06 2.45
CA SER A 335 -2.25 -16.95 1.29
C SER A 335 -1.28 -18.09 1.51
N THR A 336 -1.70 -19.32 1.21
CA THR A 336 -0.91 -20.52 1.46
C THR A 336 -1.23 -21.63 0.47
N ASN A 337 -0.23 -22.45 0.18
CA ASN A 337 -0.37 -23.69 -0.59
C ASN A 337 -0.54 -24.92 0.30
N LEU A 338 -0.51 -24.75 1.62
CA LEU A 338 -0.67 -25.82 2.59
C LEU A 338 -2.13 -25.96 3.01
N ASP A 339 -2.52 -27.18 3.37
CA ASP A 339 -3.81 -27.39 4.02
C ASP A 339 -3.84 -26.63 5.36
N PRO A 340 -4.95 -25.94 5.71
CA PRO A 340 -5.03 -25.16 6.95
C PRO A 340 -4.61 -25.93 8.21
N GLU A 341 -4.95 -27.22 8.29
CA GLU A 341 -4.62 -28.11 9.42
C GLU A 341 -3.11 -28.36 9.59
N LYS A 342 -2.31 -28.17 8.53
CA LYS A 342 -0.84 -28.28 8.57
C LYS A 342 -0.15 -26.99 9.00
N ILE A 343 -0.87 -25.87 8.99
CA ILE A 343 -0.31 -24.53 9.23
C ILE A 343 -0.30 -24.19 10.72
N SER A 344 -1.41 -24.46 11.41
CA SER A 344 -1.57 -24.16 12.84
C SER A 344 -2.74 -24.95 13.42
N ASP A 345 -2.90 -24.90 14.74
CA ASP A 345 -3.91 -25.68 15.44
C ASP A 345 -5.36 -25.16 15.19
N PRO A 346 -6.40 -25.97 15.48
CA PRO A 346 -7.79 -25.56 15.30
C PRO A 346 -8.22 -24.34 16.14
N ALA A 347 -7.56 -24.07 17.27
CA ALA A 347 -7.88 -22.93 18.13
C ALA A 347 -7.43 -21.61 17.49
N PHE A 348 -6.25 -21.60 16.85
CA PHE A 348 -5.74 -20.47 16.08
C PHE A 348 -6.50 -20.29 14.77
N LEU A 349 -6.77 -21.37 14.03
CA LEU A 349 -7.57 -21.31 12.82
C LEU A 349 -8.97 -20.72 13.09
N ARG A 350 -9.53 -20.87 14.30
CA ARG A 350 -10.81 -20.23 14.68
C ARG A 350 -10.75 -18.70 14.67
N ARG A 351 -9.57 -18.11 14.95
CA ARG A 351 -9.36 -16.65 14.93
C ARG A 351 -9.18 -16.11 13.51
N LEU A 352 -8.76 -16.95 12.58
CA LEU A 352 -8.78 -16.66 11.14
C LEU A 352 -10.23 -16.78 10.65
N GLY A 353 -10.89 -15.61 10.52
CA GLY A 353 -12.34 -15.50 10.36
C GLY A 353 -12.88 -16.26 9.15
N TYR A 354 -12.40 -15.96 7.95
CA TYR A 354 -12.88 -16.57 6.71
C TYR A 354 -11.81 -17.45 6.10
N LYS A 355 -12.19 -18.67 5.70
CA LYS A 355 -11.32 -19.62 5.01
C LYS A 355 -11.89 -19.88 3.63
N ILE A 356 -11.14 -19.57 2.60
CA ILE A 356 -11.60 -19.58 1.22
C ILE A 356 -10.68 -20.50 0.43
N GLN A 357 -11.25 -21.62 -0.02
CA GLN A 357 -10.54 -22.57 -0.85
C GLN A 357 -10.55 -22.12 -2.30
N PHE A 358 -9.37 -22.09 -2.89
CA PHE A 358 -9.18 -21.90 -4.32
C PHE A 358 -8.89 -23.26 -4.95
N GLY A 359 -9.64 -23.59 -5.99
CA GLY A 359 -9.42 -24.77 -6.80
C GLY A 359 -9.23 -24.42 -8.26
N PRO A 360 -9.00 -25.43 -9.12
CA PRO A 360 -8.97 -25.27 -10.56
C PRO A 360 -10.19 -24.52 -11.11
N LEU A 361 -10.00 -23.88 -12.26
CA LEU A 361 -11.07 -23.27 -13.04
C LEU A 361 -11.95 -24.33 -13.70
N LEU A 362 -13.15 -23.93 -14.09
CA LEU A 362 -13.95 -24.71 -15.02
C LEU A 362 -13.36 -24.61 -16.44
N LYS A 363 -13.62 -25.61 -17.28
CA LYS A 363 -13.08 -25.70 -18.64
C LYS A 363 -13.36 -24.44 -19.48
N GLU A 364 -14.58 -23.90 -19.40
CA GLU A 364 -15.00 -22.71 -20.14
C GLU A 364 -14.30 -21.42 -19.66
N GLU A 365 -14.09 -21.31 -18.34
CA GLU A 365 -13.35 -20.20 -17.73
C GLU A 365 -11.87 -20.25 -18.15
N TYR A 366 -11.29 -21.46 -18.14
CA TYR A 366 -9.92 -21.69 -18.57
C TYR A 366 -9.70 -21.36 -20.05
N HIS A 367 -10.64 -21.76 -20.91
CA HIS A 367 -10.63 -21.43 -22.34
C HIS A 367 -10.61 -19.90 -22.55
N SER A 368 -11.53 -19.20 -21.87
CA SER A 368 -11.63 -17.73 -21.94
C SER A 368 -10.36 -17.03 -21.45
N LEU A 369 -9.73 -17.53 -20.39
CA LEU A 369 -8.46 -17.00 -19.87
C LEU A 369 -7.34 -17.12 -20.91
N TRP A 370 -7.25 -18.29 -21.55
CA TRP A 370 -6.27 -18.56 -22.58
C TRP A 370 -6.43 -17.62 -23.78
N SER A 371 -7.66 -17.49 -24.30
CA SER A 371 -7.94 -16.58 -25.42
C SER A 371 -7.56 -15.14 -25.09
N SER A 372 -7.87 -14.68 -23.87
CA SER A 372 -7.50 -13.35 -23.39
C SER A 372 -5.98 -13.14 -23.35
N PHE A 373 -5.20 -14.12 -22.86
CA PHE A 373 -3.74 -14.02 -22.85
C PHE A 373 -3.14 -14.04 -24.26
N ALA A 374 -3.62 -14.91 -25.15
CA ALA A 374 -3.17 -14.96 -26.53
C ALA A 374 -3.40 -13.61 -27.25
N GLN A 375 -4.60 -13.03 -27.11
CA GLN A 375 -4.93 -11.71 -27.64
C GLN A 375 -4.03 -10.61 -27.06
N SER A 376 -3.74 -10.63 -25.76
CA SER A 376 -2.83 -9.66 -25.12
C SER A 376 -1.41 -9.70 -25.70
N LYS A 377 -1.00 -10.86 -26.23
CA LYS A 377 0.29 -11.09 -26.90
C LYS A 377 0.22 -10.95 -28.42
N LYS A 378 -0.95 -10.56 -28.97
CA LYS A 378 -1.21 -10.46 -30.43
C LYS A 378 -1.02 -11.80 -31.16
N LEU A 379 -1.31 -12.91 -30.49
CA LEU A 379 -1.27 -14.24 -31.07
C LEU A 379 -2.68 -14.71 -31.39
N THR A 380 -2.81 -15.45 -32.48
CA THR A 380 -4.03 -16.19 -32.82
C THR A 380 -3.91 -17.63 -32.34
N VAL A 381 -5.02 -18.26 -31.96
CA VAL A 381 -5.04 -19.65 -31.49
C VAL A 381 -5.95 -20.44 -32.42
N SER A 382 -5.48 -21.57 -32.94
CA SER A 382 -6.33 -22.46 -33.73
C SER A 382 -7.22 -23.33 -32.83
N GLU A 383 -8.39 -23.73 -33.33
CA GLU A 383 -9.33 -24.61 -32.60
C GLU A 383 -8.68 -25.96 -32.20
N GLU A 384 -7.81 -26.48 -33.08
CA GLU A 384 -7.06 -27.72 -32.82
C GLU A 384 -6.08 -27.57 -31.64
N SER A 385 -5.52 -26.38 -31.43
CA SER A 385 -4.63 -26.09 -30.32
C SER A 385 -5.34 -26.14 -28.97
N TYR A 386 -6.60 -25.70 -28.91
CA TYR A 386 -7.41 -25.83 -27.69
C TYR A 386 -7.70 -27.29 -27.37
N THR A 387 -8.06 -28.08 -28.37
CA THR A 387 -8.29 -29.52 -28.20
C THR A 387 -7.03 -30.20 -27.68
N LYS A 388 -5.88 -29.92 -28.32
CA LYS A 388 -4.59 -30.46 -27.90
C LYS A 388 -4.21 -30.06 -26.48
N LEU A 389 -4.47 -28.81 -26.08
CA LEU A 389 -4.23 -28.33 -24.72
C LEU A 389 -5.05 -29.12 -23.68
N PHE A 390 -6.34 -29.33 -23.94
CA PHE A 390 -7.20 -30.10 -23.03
C PHE A 390 -6.81 -31.59 -22.95
N ASP A 391 -6.33 -32.16 -24.06
CA ASP A 391 -5.80 -33.52 -24.07
C ASP A 391 -4.55 -33.63 -23.19
N LEU A 392 -3.64 -32.65 -23.24
CA LEU A 392 -2.44 -32.61 -22.40
C LEU A 392 -2.79 -32.51 -20.91
N HIS A 393 -3.74 -31.65 -20.53
CA HIS A 393 -4.27 -31.59 -19.16
C HIS A 393 -4.80 -32.95 -18.69
N SER A 394 -5.55 -33.63 -19.55
CA SER A 394 -6.14 -34.94 -19.23
C SER A 394 -5.08 -36.04 -19.13
N GLN A 395 -4.13 -36.08 -20.06
CA GLN A 395 -3.04 -37.04 -20.13
C GLN A 395 -2.13 -36.94 -18.90
N HIS A 396 -1.78 -35.72 -18.50
CA HIS A 396 -0.87 -35.46 -17.37
C HIS A 396 -1.59 -35.28 -16.03
N ARG A 397 -2.93 -35.34 -16.01
CA ARG A 397 -3.79 -35.14 -14.82
C ARG A 397 -3.52 -33.80 -14.11
N VAL A 398 -3.31 -32.75 -14.90
CA VAL A 398 -3.05 -31.40 -14.39
C VAL A 398 -4.36 -30.60 -14.37
N GLY A 399 -4.70 -30.02 -13.22
CA GLY A 399 -5.87 -29.15 -13.08
C GLY A 399 -5.80 -27.89 -13.96
N PHE A 400 -6.95 -27.28 -14.24
CA PHE A 400 -7.06 -26.03 -14.98
C PHE A 400 -6.65 -24.82 -14.11
N TYR A 401 -5.35 -24.68 -13.82
CA TYR A 401 -4.84 -23.61 -12.98
C TYR A 401 -4.65 -22.30 -13.77
N PRO A 402 -5.14 -21.14 -13.26
CA PRO A 402 -5.03 -19.84 -13.92
C PRO A 402 -3.61 -19.38 -14.30
N CYS A 403 -2.56 -19.89 -13.65
CA CYS A 403 -1.18 -19.54 -14.00
C CYS A 403 -0.71 -20.16 -15.34
N ILE A 404 -1.17 -21.38 -15.64
CA ILE A 404 -0.69 -22.16 -16.79
C ILE A 404 -0.95 -21.41 -18.12
N PRO A 405 -2.12 -20.80 -18.35
CA PRO A 405 -2.36 -20.04 -19.58
C PRO A 405 -1.36 -18.93 -19.87
N LYS A 406 -1.02 -18.16 -18.85
CA LYS A 406 -0.05 -17.07 -18.99
C LYS A 406 1.32 -17.61 -19.41
N ASP A 407 1.76 -18.68 -18.76
CA ASP A 407 3.10 -19.23 -18.93
C ASP A 407 3.23 -19.94 -20.28
N ILE A 408 2.28 -20.81 -20.64
CA ILE A 408 2.35 -21.56 -21.91
C ILE A 408 2.13 -20.63 -23.10
N VAL A 409 1.24 -19.61 -23.04
CA VAL A 409 1.15 -18.57 -24.09
C VAL A 409 2.46 -17.78 -24.19
N GLY A 410 3.10 -17.48 -23.05
CA GLY A 410 4.41 -16.83 -23.02
C GLY A 410 5.48 -17.64 -23.74
N ILE A 411 5.60 -18.92 -23.40
CA ILE A 411 6.56 -19.84 -24.04
C ILE A 411 6.23 -20.02 -25.52
N SER A 412 4.95 -20.15 -25.88
CA SER A 412 4.50 -20.26 -27.27
C SER A 412 4.93 -19.06 -28.10
N ARG A 413 4.79 -17.84 -27.55
CA ARG A 413 5.28 -16.61 -28.19
C ARG A 413 6.79 -16.67 -28.42
N ASP A 414 7.54 -17.10 -27.41
CA ASP A 414 8.99 -17.12 -27.48
C ASP A 414 9.48 -18.12 -28.53
N ILE A 415 8.82 -19.27 -28.67
CA ILE A 415 9.04 -20.24 -29.76
C ILE A 415 8.74 -19.60 -31.12
N ILE A 416 7.57 -18.98 -31.29
CA ILE A 416 7.14 -18.35 -32.55
C ILE A 416 8.14 -17.28 -33.01
N VAL A 417 8.55 -16.41 -32.09
CA VAL A 417 9.49 -15.32 -32.37
C VAL A 417 10.87 -15.87 -32.73
N PHE A 418 11.33 -16.90 -32.02
CA PHE A 418 12.64 -17.50 -32.29
C PHE A 418 12.69 -18.23 -33.65
N GLU A 419 11.61 -18.89 -34.02
CA GLU A 419 11.53 -19.65 -35.28
C GLU A 419 11.09 -18.80 -36.48
N GLU A 420 10.82 -17.51 -36.26
CA GLU A 420 10.38 -16.57 -37.29
C GLU A 420 9.13 -17.05 -38.05
N VAL A 421 8.22 -17.75 -37.36
CA VAL A 421 6.97 -18.26 -37.93
C VAL A 421 5.80 -17.31 -37.69
N ASP A 422 4.67 -17.59 -38.37
CA ASP A 422 3.45 -16.81 -38.22
C ASP A 422 2.97 -16.75 -36.75
N PRO A 423 2.33 -15.65 -36.30
CA PRO A 423 1.85 -15.45 -34.94
C PRO A 423 0.59 -16.27 -34.60
N VAL A 424 0.68 -17.57 -34.81
CA VAL A 424 -0.38 -18.57 -34.62
C VAL A 424 0.13 -19.63 -33.65
N ILE A 425 -0.57 -19.84 -32.54
CA ILE A 425 -0.33 -20.94 -31.63
C ILE A 425 -0.93 -22.21 -32.24
N SER A 426 -0.09 -23.05 -32.84
CA SER A 426 -0.44 -24.34 -33.43
C SER A 426 -0.37 -25.49 -32.40
N PRO A 427 -0.99 -26.66 -32.67
CA PRO A 427 -0.94 -27.81 -31.75
C PRO A 427 0.49 -28.28 -31.44
N GLU A 428 1.39 -28.15 -32.42
CA GLU A 428 2.81 -28.47 -32.27
C GLU A 428 3.50 -27.51 -31.29
N ILE A 429 3.23 -26.20 -31.42
CA ILE A 429 3.75 -25.17 -30.51
C ILE A 429 3.21 -25.38 -29.09
N VAL A 430 1.93 -25.71 -28.93
CA VAL A 430 1.35 -26.02 -27.60
C VAL A 430 2.05 -27.20 -26.95
N THR A 431 2.30 -28.27 -27.71
CA THR A 431 2.98 -29.47 -27.20
C THR A 431 4.40 -29.13 -26.74
N ARG A 432 5.16 -28.40 -27.56
CA ARG A 432 6.51 -27.96 -27.21
C ARG A 432 6.52 -27.03 -26.00
N ALA A 433 5.60 -26.07 -25.94
CA ALA A 433 5.49 -25.15 -24.82
C ALA A 433 5.14 -25.90 -23.52
N TRP A 434 4.29 -26.94 -23.60
CA TRP A 434 3.97 -27.82 -22.48
C TRP A 434 5.20 -28.60 -21.99
N GLU A 435 5.96 -29.21 -22.90
CA GLU A 435 7.19 -29.96 -22.57
C GLU A 435 8.31 -29.08 -22.01
N VAL A 436 8.34 -27.81 -22.39
CA VAL A 436 9.30 -26.83 -21.83
C VAL A 436 8.86 -26.40 -20.42
N TYR A 437 7.57 -26.17 -20.21
CA TYR A 437 7.04 -25.72 -18.93
C TYR A 437 7.04 -26.83 -17.87
N PHE A 438 6.56 -28.01 -18.23
CA PHE A 438 6.55 -29.19 -17.37
C PHE A 438 7.81 -30.00 -17.68
N THR A 439 8.65 -30.24 -16.67
CA THR A 439 9.81 -31.13 -16.82
C THR A 439 9.40 -32.50 -17.38
N ALA A 440 10.34 -33.27 -17.95
CA ALA A 440 10.08 -34.53 -18.68
C ALA A 440 9.19 -35.57 -17.94
N ASP A 441 9.03 -35.46 -16.62
CA ASP A 441 8.13 -36.29 -15.81
C ASP A 441 6.66 -35.77 -15.77
N GLY A 442 6.34 -34.69 -16.50
CA GLY A 442 5.01 -34.08 -16.57
C GLY A 442 4.54 -33.36 -15.29
N LYS A 443 5.40 -33.28 -14.26
CA LYS A 443 5.10 -32.70 -12.95
C LYS A 443 5.99 -31.48 -12.72
N GLY A 444 5.52 -30.33 -13.19
CA GLY A 444 6.05 -29.04 -12.80
C GLY A 444 5.73 -28.78 -11.34
N GLY A 445 6.65 -29.12 -10.44
CA GLY A 445 6.70 -28.69 -9.04
C GLY A 445 5.52 -29.01 -8.10
N GLY A 446 4.43 -29.63 -8.57
CA GLY A 446 3.17 -29.79 -7.82
C GLY A 446 3.06 -31.07 -6.97
N GLU A 447 3.95 -32.04 -7.15
CA GLU A 447 4.14 -33.14 -6.19
C GLU A 447 5.59 -33.11 -5.71
N ARG A 448 5.84 -32.37 -4.64
CA ARG A 448 6.95 -32.60 -3.72
C ARG A 448 6.50 -32.33 -2.29
#